data_AF-A0A378V2Z4-F1
#
_entry.id   AF-A0A378V2Z4-F1
#
_cell.length_a   1.000
_cell.length_b   1.000
_cell.length_c   1.000
_cell.angle_alpha   90.00
_cell.angle_beta   90.00
_cell.angle_gamma   90.00
#
_symmetry.space_group_name_H-M   'P 1'
#
loop_
_entity.id
_entity.type
_entity.pdbx_description
1 polymer ?
#
loop_
_entity_poly.entity_id
_entity_poly.type
_entity_poly.pdbx_seq_one_letter_code
_entity_poly.pdbx_strand_id
1 'polypeptide(L)'
;MSEFSELHDELRSVATDLLAKDTVDWPLLVSAGWVGLDASEHGGGAGATFAEVAVICEELGRAAAVTGYLGAAVLAVGALNAVQPNESGDALLRAVVAGNTRAVLALPGPANPHRSIWPPPGWAGASTAGHLSSPTRPVPSGCFCPPGTPTEWRCSSTWPPMHPG
;
A
#
# COMPACT_ATOMS: atom_id res chain seq x y z
N MET A 1 32.44 14.55 12.62
CA MET A 1 31.20 14.13 11.96
C MET A 1 30.13 14.10 13.03
N SER A 2 28.89 14.51 12.75
CA SER A 2 27.82 14.46 13.75
C SER A 2 27.38 13.01 13.96
N GLU A 3 26.96 12.67 15.17
CA GLU A 3 26.42 11.36 15.54
C GLU A 3 25.31 10.89 14.58
N PHE A 4 24.45 11.81 14.13
CA PHE A 4 23.41 11.56 13.12
C PHE A 4 23.96 11.12 11.75
N SER A 5 25.12 11.61 11.33
CA SER A 5 25.72 11.20 10.05
C SER A 5 26.21 9.76 10.13
N GLU A 6 26.83 9.38 11.25
CA GLU A 6 27.32 8.01 11.46
C GLU A 6 26.16 7.01 11.50
N LEU A 7 25.06 7.37 12.19
CA LEU A 7 23.82 6.58 12.19
C LEU A 7 23.24 6.41 10.77
N HIS A 8 23.15 7.50 10.01
CA HIS A 8 22.62 7.44 8.64
C HIS A 8 23.50 6.62 7.71
N ASP A 9 24.83 6.67 7.89
CA ASP A 9 25.76 5.88 7.11
C ASP A 9 25.65 4.38 7.45
N GLU A 10 25.44 4.03 8.72
CA GLU A 10 25.13 2.66 9.14
C GLU A 10 23.81 2.17 8.54
N LEU A 11 22.74 2.98 8.64
CA LEU A 11 21.44 2.65 8.08
C LEU A 11 21.50 2.46 6.56
N ARG A 12 22.28 3.30 5.86
CA ARG A 12 22.54 3.16 4.43
C ARG A 12 23.25 1.85 4.12
N SER A 13 24.26 1.47 4.90
CA SER A 13 24.97 0.20 4.72
C SER A 13 23.99 -0.99 4.85
N VAL A 14 23.18 -1.01 5.91
CA VAL A 14 22.18 -2.05 6.14
C VAL A 14 21.15 -2.10 5.02
N ALA A 15 20.69 -0.95 4.55
CA ALA A 15 19.74 -0.87 3.44
C ALA A 15 20.35 -1.41 2.14
N THR A 16 21.59 -1.06 1.85
CA THR A 16 22.32 -1.56 0.67
C THR A 16 22.48 -3.08 0.72
N ASP A 17 22.88 -3.62 1.87
CA ASP A 17 23.06 -5.07 2.06
C ASP A 17 21.73 -5.84 1.93
N LEU A 18 20.64 -5.27 2.44
CA LEU A 18 19.30 -5.86 2.31
C LEU A 18 18.84 -5.84 0.86
N LEU A 19 19.07 -4.73 0.14
CA LEU A 19 18.69 -4.52 -1.25
C LEU A 19 19.53 -5.32 -2.25
N ALA A 20 20.72 -5.77 -1.86
CA ALA A 20 21.56 -6.66 -2.67
C ALA A 20 20.96 -8.07 -2.83
N LYS A 21 19.89 -8.41 -2.09
CA LYS A 21 19.18 -9.69 -2.21
C LYS A 21 18.28 -9.69 -3.46
N ASP A 22 18.10 -10.87 -4.06
CA ASP A 22 17.35 -11.04 -5.32
C ASP A 22 15.90 -10.52 -5.27
N THR A 23 15.25 -10.54 -4.11
CA THR A 23 13.89 -10.04 -3.92
C THR A 23 13.73 -9.35 -2.57
N VAL A 24 13.22 -8.12 -2.58
CA VAL A 24 12.78 -7.41 -1.38
C VAL A 24 11.27 -7.55 -1.24
N ASP A 25 10.85 -8.55 -0.45
CA ASP A 25 9.45 -8.81 -0.17
C ASP A 25 9.01 -8.18 1.16
N TRP A 26 7.71 -8.19 1.39
CA TRP A 26 7.13 -7.57 2.60
C TRP A 26 7.55 -8.26 3.91
N PRO A 27 7.57 -9.61 4.02
CA PRO A 27 8.12 -10.27 5.20
C PRO A 27 9.54 -9.80 5.55
N LEU A 28 10.41 -9.61 4.55
CA LEU A 28 11.75 -9.08 4.78
C LEU A 28 11.70 -7.66 5.36
N LEU A 29 10.90 -6.75 4.78
CA LEU A 29 10.72 -5.38 5.26
C LEU A 29 10.20 -5.32 6.70
N VAL A 30 9.25 -6.20 7.05
CA VAL A 30 8.70 -6.32 8.40
C VAL A 30 9.76 -6.84 9.37
N SER A 31 10.49 -7.90 8.98
CA SER A 31 11.55 -8.48 9.83
C SER A 31 12.73 -7.54 10.06
N ALA A 32 13.00 -6.64 9.11
CA ALA A 32 13.99 -5.59 9.24
C ALA A 32 13.52 -4.40 10.12
N GLY A 33 12.26 -4.41 10.56
CA GLY A 33 11.67 -3.32 11.35
C GLY A 33 11.34 -2.06 10.55
N TRP A 34 11.50 -2.08 9.22
CA TRP A 34 11.36 -0.87 8.39
C TRP A 34 9.92 -0.38 8.33
N VAL A 35 8.94 -1.28 8.45
CA VAL A 35 7.51 -0.95 8.34
C VAL A 35 7.01 -0.05 9.47
N GLY A 36 7.60 -0.17 10.66
CA GLY A 36 7.26 0.65 11.83
C GLY A 36 8.36 1.59 12.26
N LEU A 37 9.28 1.95 11.36
CA LEU A 37 10.48 2.69 11.71
C LEU A 37 10.16 4.05 12.36
N ASP A 38 9.23 4.81 11.78
CA ASP A 38 8.75 6.11 12.28
C ASP A 38 7.45 6.01 13.10
N ALA A 39 6.94 4.80 13.33
CA ALA A 39 5.82 4.61 14.26
C ALA A 39 6.31 4.74 15.70
N SER A 40 5.48 5.33 16.56
CA SER A 40 5.80 5.43 17.99
C SER A 40 5.97 4.05 18.64
N GLU A 41 6.76 3.99 19.72
CA GLU A 41 6.94 2.76 20.50
C GLU A 41 5.61 2.22 21.06
N HIS A 42 4.68 3.11 21.41
CA HIS A 42 3.33 2.74 21.86
C HIS A 42 2.51 2.04 20.76
N GLY A 43 2.80 2.36 19.50
CA GLY A 43 2.26 1.69 18.31
C GLY A 43 3.03 0.43 17.91
N GLY A 44 4.07 0.04 18.65
CA GLY A 44 4.95 -1.09 18.36
C GLY A 44 6.08 -0.77 17.38
N GLY A 45 6.31 0.51 17.07
CA GLY A 45 7.36 0.96 16.16
C GLY A 45 8.69 1.28 16.85
N ALA A 46 9.66 1.76 16.06
CA ALA A 46 11.00 2.11 16.54
C ALA A 46 11.15 3.57 16.99
N GLY A 47 10.16 4.43 16.74
CA GLY A 47 10.18 5.83 17.15
C GLY A 47 11.25 6.68 16.44
N ALA A 48 11.76 6.22 15.31
CA ALA A 48 12.72 6.99 14.51
C ALA A 48 12.05 8.23 13.89
N THR A 49 12.86 9.15 13.40
CA THR A 49 12.36 10.33 12.71
C THR A 49 12.14 10.02 11.23
N PHE A 50 11.53 10.98 10.53
CA PHE A 50 11.37 10.89 9.09
C PHE A 50 12.73 10.91 8.35
N ALA A 51 13.81 11.38 8.97
CA ALA A 51 15.13 11.41 8.36
C ALA A 51 15.66 9.98 8.10
N GLU A 52 15.49 9.06 9.05
CA GLU A 52 15.89 7.65 8.88
C GLU A 52 15.04 6.96 7.80
N VAL A 53 13.73 7.22 7.77
CA VAL A 53 12.85 6.74 6.69
C VAL A 53 13.27 7.26 5.32
N ALA A 54 13.71 8.52 5.24
CA ALA A 54 14.16 9.13 4.00
C ALA A 54 15.43 8.44 3.45
N VAL A 55 16.37 8.05 4.32
CA VAL A 55 17.57 7.29 3.92
C VAL A 55 17.17 5.95 3.28
N ILE A 56 16.23 5.21 3.90
CA ILE A 56 15.73 3.96 3.33
C ILE A 56 15.04 4.19 1.98
N CYS A 57 14.22 5.23 1.87
CA CYS A 57 13.56 5.60 0.61
C CYS A 57 14.58 5.96 -0.48
N GLU A 58 15.66 6.64 -0.12
CA GLU A 58 16.75 6.97 -1.05
C GLU A 58 17.40 5.70 -1.61
N GLU A 59 17.75 4.74 -0.75
CA GLU A 59 18.39 3.49 -1.18
C GLU A 59 17.44 2.60 -1.99
N LEU A 60 16.16 2.52 -1.61
CA LEU A 60 15.13 1.86 -2.40
C LEU A 60 15.01 2.47 -3.81
N GLY A 61 15.05 3.81 -3.90
CA GLY A 61 15.04 4.53 -5.18
C GLY A 61 16.30 4.30 -6.00
N ARG A 62 17.47 4.32 -5.35
CA ARG A 62 18.79 4.05 -5.96
C ARG A 62 18.86 2.65 -6.57
N ALA A 63 18.29 1.65 -5.88
CA ALA A 63 18.21 0.28 -6.34
C ALA A 63 17.07 0.01 -7.33
N ALA A 64 16.21 1.01 -7.62
CA ALA A 64 14.97 0.84 -8.37
C ALA A 64 14.10 -0.32 -7.84
N ALA A 65 14.06 -0.48 -6.51
CA ALA A 65 13.43 -1.62 -5.86
C ALA A 65 11.91 -1.58 -6.01
N VAL A 66 11.34 -2.66 -6.56
CA VAL A 66 9.88 -2.80 -6.72
C VAL A 66 9.28 -3.29 -5.41
N THR A 67 8.94 -2.36 -4.53
CA THR A 67 8.37 -2.67 -3.21
C THR A 67 7.11 -1.86 -2.93
N GLY A 68 6.29 -2.35 -2.00
CA GLY A 68 5.16 -1.61 -1.45
C GLY A 68 5.54 -0.63 -0.34
N TYR A 69 6.83 -0.46 -0.02
CA TYR A 69 7.29 0.21 1.21
C TYR A 69 6.75 1.64 1.35
N LEU A 70 6.93 2.47 0.32
CA LEU A 70 6.50 3.87 0.35
C LEU A 70 5.00 4.02 0.62
N GLY A 71 4.17 3.24 -0.08
CA GLY A 71 2.71 3.32 0.06
C GLY A 71 2.17 2.65 1.33
N ALA A 72 2.71 1.47 1.66
CA ALA A 72 2.16 0.58 2.67
C ALA A 72 2.77 0.71 4.07
N ALA A 73 3.97 1.28 4.17
CA ALA A 73 4.60 1.63 5.43
C ALA A 73 4.62 3.16 5.59
N VAL A 74 5.42 3.86 4.80
CA VAL A 74 5.71 5.29 5.02
C VAL A 74 4.45 6.16 5.00
N LEU A 75 3.68 6.13 3.91
CA LEU A 75 2.48 6.95 3.78
C LEU A 75 1.35 6.48 4.71
N ALA A 76 1.25 5.18 4.96
CA ALA A 76 0.23 4.61 5.83
C ALA A 76 0.45 4.99 7.29
N VAL A 77 1.66 4.78 7.81
CA VAL A 77 2.07 5.12 9.18
C VAL A 77 2.03 6.64 9.37
N GLY A 78 2.59 7.41 8.41
CA GLY A 78 2.54 8.86 8.46
C GLY A 78 1.10 9.42 8.50
N ALA A 79 0.18 8.85 7.73
CA ALA A 79 -1.23 9.25 7.77
C ALA A 79 -1.89 8.89 9.11
N LEU A 80 -1.62 7.69 9.66
CA LEU A 80 -2.15 7.27 10.96
C LEU A 80 -1.60 8.11 12.12
N ASN A 81 -0.35 8.54 12.04
CA ASN A 81 0.27 9.45 13.01
C ASN A 81 -0.29 10.88 12.91
N ALA A 82 -0.82 11.28 11.75
CA ALA A 82 -1.34 12.63 11.50
C ALA A 82 -2.83 12.81 11.82
N VAL A 83 -3.60 11.72 11.95
CA VAL A 83 -5.03 11.79 12.30
C VAL A 83 -5.22 11.88 13.81
N GLN A 84 -6.40 12.32 14.25
CA GLN A 84 -6.70 12.39 15.68
C GLN A 84 -6.66 10.99 16.32
N PRO A 85 -5.98 10.82 17.47
CA PRO A 85 -5.86 9.53 18.14
C PRO A 85 -7.24 8.93 18.44
N ASN A 86 -7.39 7.65 18.09
CA ASN A 86 -8.61 6.88 18.35
C ASN A 86 -8.29 5.39 18.33
N GLU A 87 -9.10 4.59 19.04
CA GLU A 87 -8.84 3.16 19.23
C GLU A 87 -8.70 2.38 17.91
N SER A 88 -9.52 2.72 16.92
CA SER A 88 -9.50 2.09 15.58
C SER A 88 -8.21 2.40 14.82
N GLY A 89 -7.77 3.67 14.86
CA GLY A 89 -6.51 4.13 14.27
C GLY A 89 -5.31 3.44 14.92
N ASP A 90 -5.31 3.36 16.26
CA ASP A 90 -4.24 2.70 17.01
C ASP A 90 -4.17 1.20 16.74
N ALA A 91 -5.32 0.54 16.64
CA ALA A 91 -5.39 -0.88 16.27
C ALA A 91 -4.89 -1.12 14.85
N LEU A 92 -5.24 -0.24 13.91
CA LEU A 92 -4.75 -0.31 12.54
C LEU A 92 -3.25 -0.04 12.45
N LEU A 93 -2.73 0.95 13.18
CA LEU A 93 -1.30 1.25 13.26
C LEU A 93 -0.53 0.02 13.76
N ARG A 94 -0.96 -0.59 14.87
CA ARG A 94 -0.34 -1.82 15.40
C ARG A 94 -0.36 -2.96 14.38
N ALA A 95 -1.47 -3.13 13.64
CA ALA A 95 -1.58 -4.17 12.63
C ALA A 95 -0.68 -3.93 11.40
N VAL A 96 -0.49 -2.66 11.00
CA VAL A 96 0.43 -2.26 9.93
C VAL A 96 1.87 -2.49 10.36
N VAL A 97 2.25 -1.99 11.55
CA VAL A 97 3.61 -2.13 12.10
C VAL A 97 3.99 -3.60 12.27
N ALA A 98 3.07 -4.45 12.75
CA ALA A 98 3.28 -5.89 12.85
C ALA A 98 3.38 -6.60 11.48
N GLY A 99 3.11 -5.90 10.37
CA GLY A 99 3.12 -6.47 9.02
C GLY A 99 1.90 -7.30 8.65
N ASN A 100 0.91 -7.41 9.55
CA ASN A 100 -0.31 -8.21 9.39
C ASN A 100 -1.31 -7.57 8.42
N THR A 101 -1.25 -6.24 8.29
CA THR A 101 -2.11 -5.45 7.42
C THR A 101 -1.26 -4.55 6.54
N ARG A 102 -1.66 -4.40 5.27
CA ARG A 102 -1.15 -3.32 4.41
C ARG A 102 -2.25 -2.29 4.22
N ALA A 103 -2.02 -1.09 4.72
CA ALA A 103 -2.88 0.06 4.47
C ALA A 103 -2.23 0.93 3.39
N VAL A 104 -3.02 1.62 2.57
CA VAL A 104 -2.48 2.59 1.59
C VAL A 104 -3.32 3.86 1.65
N LEU A 105 -2.66 5.00 1.44
CA LEU A 105 -3.36 6.28 1.38
C LEU A 105 -4.03 6.45 0.02
N ALA A 106 -5.37 6.44 0.01
CA ALA A 106 -6.17 6.74 -1.18
C ALA A 106 -6.49 8.23 -1.23
N LEU A 107 -5.82 8.95 -2.13
CA LEU A 107 -6.10 10.37 -2.38
C LEU A 107 -7.09 10.52 -3.55
N PRO A 108 -7.99 11.52 -3.52
CA PRO A 108 -8.83 11.83 -4.65
C PRO A 108 -7.99 12.07 -5.91
N GLY A 109 -8.29 11.33 -6.98
CA GLY A 109 -7.73 11.60 -8.29
C GLY A 109 -8.29 12.89 -8.90
N PRO A 110 -7.66 13.43 -9.96
CA PRO A 110 -8.22 14.56 -10.68
C PRO A 110 -9.64 14.23 -11.16
N ALA A 111 -10.55 15.19 -11.10
CA ALA A 111 -11.98 15.05 -11.41
C ALA A 111 -12.29 14.57 -12.85
N ASN A 112 -11.27 14.39 -13.70
CA ASN A 112 -11.40 13.92 -15.07
C ASN A 112 -10.60 12.62 -15.29
N PRO A 113 -11.24 11.44 -15.22
CA PRO A 113 -10.58 10.13 -15.34
C PRO A 113 -9.98 9.87 -16.73
N HIS A 114 -10.35 10.64 -17.76
CA HIS A 114 -9.75 10.53 -19.10
C HIS A 114 -8.35 11.15 -19.22
N ARG A 115 -7.84 11.82 -18.17
CA ARG A 115 -6.48 12.39 -18.14
C ARG A 115 -5.61 11.75 -17.06
N SER A 116 -5.88 10.52 -16.63
CA SER A 116 -4.91 9.74 -15.90
C SER A 116 -4.10 8.89 -16.87
N ILE A 117 -2.82 9.22 -17.02
CA ILE A 117 -1.81 8.39 -17.72
C ILE A 117 -1.61 7.02 -17.03
N TRP A 118 -2.24 6.86 -15.88
CA TRP A 118 -2.32 5.63 -15.11
C TRP A 118 -3.79 5.20 -15.08
N PRO A 119 -4.11 4.01 -15.54
CA PRO A 119 -3.23 2.84 -15.58
C PRO A 119 -2.89 2.35 -17.00
N PRO A 120 -1.79 1.61 -17.19
CA PRO A 120 -1.47 1.02 -18.48
C PRO A 120 -2.56 0.01 -18.91
N PRO A 121 -2.77 -0.18 -20.23
CA PRO A 121 -3.66 -1.22 -20.74
C PRO A 121 -3.24 -2.59 -20.18
N GLY A 122 -4.17 -3.30 -19.54
CA GLY A 122 -3.93 -4.65 -19.00
C GLY A 122 -3.88 -4.74 -17.47
N TRP A 123 -3.90 -3.63 -16.74
CA TRP A 123 -4.17 -3.68 -15.30
C TRP A 123 -5.68 -3.88 -15.08
N ALA A 124 -6.08 -4.67 -14.07
CA ALA A 124 -7.46 -4.77 -13.63
C ALA A 124 -7.55 -4.29 -12.17
N GLY A 125 -7.24 -3.02 -11.95
CA GLY A 125 -7.50 -2.36 -10.68
C GLY A 125 -8.93 -1.83 -10.66
N ALA A 126 -9.82 -2.45 -9.88
CA ALA A 126 -11.16 -1.91 -9.63
C ALA A 126 -11.04 -0.64 -8.77
N SER A 127 -10.90 0.51 -9.43
CA SER A 127 -11.12 1.80 -8.78
C SER A 127 -12.62 1.97 -8.56
N THR A 128 -13.12 1.51 -7.42
CA THR A 128 -14.45 1.93 -6.96
C THR A 128 -14.33 3.35 -6.43
N ALA A 129 -14.56 4.33 -7.31
CA ALA A 129 -14.97 5.64 -6.88
C ALA A 129 -16.31 5.51 -6.15
N GLY A 130 -16.34 5.83 -4.85
CA GLY A 130 -17.57 6.19 -4.14
C GLY A 130 -17.98 5.27 -2.99
N HIS A 131 -18.18 5.91 -1.83
CA HIS A 131 -18.98 5.50 -0.68
C HIS A 131 -18.93 4.03 -0.23
N LEU A 132 -18.21 3.80 0.88
CA LEU A 132 -18.29 2.61 1.72
C LEU A 132 -19.75 2.23 1.98
N SER A 133 -20.24 1.23 1.25
CA SER A 133 -21.53 0.58 1.46
C SER A 133 -21.31 -0.94 1.42
N SER A 134 -20.85 -1.50 2.54
CA SER A 134 -20.91 -2.94 2.89
C SER A 134 -20.15 -3.93 1.97
N PRO A 135 -19.90 -5.19 2.40
CA PRO A 135 -18.79 -5.99 1.90
C PRO A 135 -19.16 -6.72 0.61
N THR A 136 -18.70 -6.21 -0.53
CA THR A 136 -18.81 -6.92 -1.81
C THR A 136 -17.77 -8.03 -1.86
N ARG A 137 -18.24 -9.29 -1.90
CA ARG A 137 -17.39 -10.44 -2.26
C ARG A 137 -16.79 -10.24 -3.66
N PRO A 138 -15.55 -10.70 -3.92
CA PRO A 138 -14.93 -10.57 -5.23
C PRO A 138 -15.75 -11.28 -6.31
N VAL A 139 -16.03 -10.57 -7.40
CA VAL A 139 -16.68 -11.13 -8.61
C VAL A 139 -15.64 -11.91 -9.42
N PRO A 140 -15.90 -13.17 -9.80
CA PRO A 140 -14.97 -13.94 -10.63
C PRO A 140 -14.77 -13.31 -12.01
N SER A 141 -13.56 -13.44 -12.55
CA SER A 141 -13.21 -12.98 -13.89
C SER A 141 -14.17 -13.56 -14.95
N GLY A 142 -14.87 -12.70 -15.69
CA GLY A 142 -15.75 -13.09 -16.80
C GLY A 142 -17.24 -12.74 -16.64
N CYS A 143 -17.74 -12.36 -15.46
CA CYS A 143 -19.09 -11.82 -15.31
C CYS A 143 -19.06 -10.27 -15.51
N PHE A 144 -19.73 -9.76 -16.55
CA PHE A 144 -19.95 -8.33 -16.77
C PHE A 144 -21.34 -7.94 -16.22
N CYS A 145 -21.39 -7.03 -15.24
CA CYS A 145 -22.65 -6.43 -14.79
C CYS A 145 -22.88 -5.12 -15.56
N PRO A 146 -23.88 -5.03 -16.44
CA PRO A 146 -24.23 -3.77 -17.07
C PRO A 146 -24.81 -2.78 -16.04
N PRO A 147 -24.57 -1.47 -16.21
CA PRO A 147 -25.06 -0.45 -15.29
C PRO A 147 -26.59 -0.44 -15.25
N GLY A 148 -27.17 -0.40 -14.04
CA GLY A 148 -28.62 -0.30 -13.80
C GLY A 148 -29.34 -1.61 -13.44
N THR A 149 -28.61 -2.72 -13.23
CA THR A 149 -29.22 -3.98 -12.79
C THR A 149 -29.37 -4.04 -11.25
N PRO A 150 -30.54 -4.45 -10.72
CA PRO A 150 -30.72 -4.61 -9.27
C PRO A 150 -29.84 -5.73 -8.71
N THR A 151 -29.37 -5.53 -7.48
CA THR A 151 -28.30 -6.27 -6.76
C THR A 151 -28.56 -7.77 -6.52
N GLU A 152 -29.71 -8.28 -6.96
CA GLU A 152 -30.12 -9.67 -6.82
C GLU A 152 -30.12 -10.34 -8.20
N TRP A 153 -28.93 -10.70 -8.71
CA TRP A 153 -28.84 -11.70 -9.78
C TRP A 153 -27.69 -12.66 -9.52
N ARG A 154 -28.01 -13.96 -9.57
CA ARG A 154 -27.08 -15.08 -9.48
C ARG A 154 -26.53 -15.32 -10.90
N CYS A 155 -25.20 -15.24 -11.10
CA CYS A 155 -24.57 -15.59 -12.40
C CYS A 155 -24.91 -17.07 -12.70
N SER A 156 -25.87 -17.33 -13.61
CA SER A 156 -26.20 -18.66 -14.13
C SER A 156 -25.39 -18.88 -15.40
N SER A 157 -24.57 -19.92 -15.43
CA SER A 157 -23.50 -20.20 -16.40
C SER A 157 -23.95 -20.64 -17.80
N THR A 158 -25.12 -20.21 -18.28
CA THR A 158 -25.65 -20.66 -19.57
C THR A 158 -26.37 -19.52 -20.28
N TRP A 159 -25.64 -18.79 -21.13
CA TRP A 159 -26.21 -18.01 -22.23
C TRP A 159 -25.38 -18.23 -23.51
N PRO A 160 -26.00 -18.50 -24.67
CA PRO A 160 -25.31 -18.85 -25.91
C PRO A 160 -24.66 -17.62 -26.59
N PRO A 161 -23.62 -17.84 -27.42
CA PRO A 161 -22.90 -16.75 -28.10
C PRO A 161 -23.79 -16.04 -29.13
N MET A 162 -23.83 -14.70 -29.08
CA MET A 162 -24.42 -13.87 -30.13
C MET A 162 -23.49 -13.85 -31.35
N HIS A 163 -24.00 -14.21 -32.52
CA HIS A 163 -23.33 -13.97 -33.80
C HIS A 163 -23.57 -12.52 -34.27
N PRO A 164 -22.57 -11.86 -34.89
CA PRO A 164 -22.73 -10.55 -35.49
C PRO A 164 -23.50 -10.66 -36.82
N GLY A 165 -24.51 -9.80 -37.01
CA GLY A 165 -25.18 -9.57 -38.29
C GLY A 165 -24.69 -8.30 -38.96
#